data_AF-A0A926N9E7-F1
#
_entry.id   AF-A0A926N9E7-F1
#
_cell.length_a   1.000
_cell.length_b   1.000
_cell.length_c   1.000
_cell.angle_alpha   90.00
_cell.angle_beta   90.00
_cell.angle_gamma   90.00
#
_symmetry.space_group_name_H-M   'P 1'
#
loop_
_entity.id
_entity.type
_entity.pdbx_description
1 polymer ?
#
loop_
_entity_poly.entity_id
_entity_poly.type
_entity_poly.pdbx_seq_one_letter_code
_entity_poly.pdbx_strand_id
1 'polypeptide(L)' 'MITIKNCKQYLSQNYFTNIQFTHQKEDNLYFTAYDTEEEQNAQLEFELEEGTLYINVKYESDEDWLILERLSLEDWRLSQ' A
#
# COMPACT_ATOMS: atom_id res chain seq x y z
N MET A 1 -0.41 12.50 7.98
CA MET A 1 0.51 11.45 8.44
C MET A 1 -0.08 10.12 8.02
N ILE A 2 0.70 9.28 7.36
CA ILE A 2 0.26 7.94 6.96
C ILE A 2 0.29 7.06 8.21
N THR A 3 -0.75 6.26 8.41
CA THR A 3 -0.84 5.37 9.58
C THR A 3 -1.21 3.98 9.11
N ILE A 4 -0.82 2.97 9.89
CA ILE A 4 -1.17 1.58 9.63
C ILE A 4 -2.69 1.41 9.46
N LYS A 5 -3.49 2.14 10.25
CA LYS A 5 -4.96 2.09 10.17
C LYS A 5 -5.45 2.57 8.80
N ASN A 6 -4.96 3.72 8.34
CA ASN A 6 -5.39 4.32 7.08
C ASN A 6 -4.95 3.48 5.87
N CYS A 7 -3.72 2.93 5.89
CA CYS A 7 -3.27 1.98 4.87
C CYS A 7 -4.17 0.73 4.82
N LYS A 8 -4.48 0.12 5.97
CA LYS A 8 -5.38 -1.05 6.01
C LYS A 8 -6.77 -0.74 5.48
N GLN A 9 -7.31 0.43 5.79
CA GLN A 9 -8.60 0.88 5.29
C GLN A 9 -8.58 1.02 3.77
N TYR A 10 -7.60 1.73 3.22
CA TYR A 10 -7.42 1.85 1.78
C TYR A 10 -7.32 0.49 1.09
N LEU A 11 -6.47 -0.40 1.58
CA LEU A 11 -6.28 -1.73 0.99
C LEU A 11 -7.59 -2.53 0.99
N SER A 12 -8.34 -2.49 2.10
CA SER A 12 -9.63 -3.19 2.19
C SER A 12 -10.71 -2.66 1.23
N GLN A 13 -10.57 -1.42 0.76
CA GLN A 13 -11.46 -0.79 -0.22
C GLN A 13 -11.03 -1.06 -1.66
N ASN A 14 -9.79 -1.53 -1.88
CA ASN A 14 -9.19 -1.75 -3.19
C ASN A 14 -8.80 -3.23 -3.37
N TYR A 15 -9.76 -4.14 -3.16
CA TYR A 15 -9.63 -5.57 -3.48
C TYR A 15 -8.56 -6.38 -2.72
N PHE A 16 -7.93 -5.80 -1.69
CA PHE A 16 -7.00 -6.53 -0.83
C PHE A 16 -7.67 -7.08 0.43
N THR A 17 -7.39 -8.34 0.74
CA THR A 17 -7.87 -9.04 1.93
C THR A 17 -6.70 -9.63 2.72
N ASN A 18 -6.95 -10.20 3.92
CA ASN A 18 -5.90 -10.78 4.77
C ASN A 18 -4.71 -9.84 5.05
N ILE A 19 -4.99 -8.54 5.20
CA ILE A 19 -3.97 -7.48 5.28
C ILE A 19 -3.17 -7.57 6.58
N GLN A 20 -1.87 -7.78 6.47
CA GLN A 20 -0.93 -7.84 7.58
C GLN A 20 0.12 -6.74 7.43
N PHE A 21 0.34 -5.99 8.51
CA PHE A 21 1.47 -5.06 8.57
C PHE A 21 2.73 -5.88 8.83
N THR A 22 3.78 -5.63 8.05
CA THR A 22 5.04 -6.38 8.14
C THR A 22 6.07 -5.59 8.93
N HIS A 23 6.43 -4.40 8.46
CA HIS A 23 7.42 -3.54 9.10
C HIS A 23 7.34 -2.10 8.56
N GLN A 24 8.07 -1.20 9.21
CA GLN A 24 8.29 0.17 8.76
C GLN A 24 9.78 0.37 8.54
N LYS A 25 10.14 1.03 7.43
CA LYS A 25 11.52 1.47 7.16
C LYS A 25 11.45 2.95 6.83
N GLU A 26 12.12 3.76 7.64
CA GLU A 26 12.01 5.23 7.56
C GLU A 26 10.53 5.66 7.65
N ASP A 27 10.01 6.40 6.67
CA ASP A 27 8.61 6.83 6.61
C ASP A 27 7.72 5.87 5.79
N ASN A 28 8.28 4.77 5.26
CA ASN A 28 7.56 3.82 4.41
C ASN A 28 6.95 2.68 5.24
N LEU A 29 5.69 2.34 4.96
CA LEU A 29 4.98 1.23 5.63
C LEU A 29 4.79 0.06 4.67
N TYR A 30 5.17 -1.14 5.13
CA TYR A 30 5.10 -2.36 4.33
C TYR A 30 4.03 -3.31 4.86
N PHE A 31 3.31 -3.93 3.92
CA PHE A 31 2.24 -4.88 4.19
C PHE A 31 2.38 -6.12 3.30
N THR A 32 1.70 -7.18 3.71
CA THR A 32 1.32 -8.30 2.86
C THR A 32 -0.20 -8.42 2.84
N ALA A 33 -0.78 -8.74 1.70
CA ALA A 33 -2.21 -8.96 1.54
C ALA A 33 -2.48 -10.02 0.46
N TYR A 34 -3.72 -10.50 0.38
CA TYR A 34 -4.20 -11.28 -0.76
C TYR A 34 -4.99 -10.35 -1.68
N ASP A 35 -4.52 -10.22 -2.92
CA ASP A 35 -5.20 -9.49 -3.99
C ASP A 35 -6.28 -10.39 -4.60
N THR A 36 -7.53 -9.95 -4.48
CA THR A 36 -8.67 -10.72 -4.98
C THR A 36 -8.92 -10.57 -6.47
N GLU A 37 -8.37 -9.54 -7.13
CA GLU A 37 -8.49 -9.39 -8.59
C GLU A 37 -7.43 -10.23 -9.33
N GLU A 38 -6.21 -10.25 -8.81
CA GLU A 38 -5.10 -11.03 -9.37
C GLU A 38 -5.03 -12.47 -8.82
N GLU A 39 -5.88 -12.82 -7.84
CA GLU A 39 -5.96 -14.13 -7.19
C GLU A 39 -4.63 -14.63 -6.57
N GLN A 40 -3.82 -13.72 -6.02
CA GLN A 40 -2.51 -14.05 -5.46
C GLN A 40 -2.09 -13.18 -4.28
N ASN A 41 -1.04 -13.58 -3.56
CA ASN A 41 -0.48 -12.78 -2.47
C ASN A 41 0.35 -11.63 -3.04
N ALA A 42 0.25 -10.48 -2.39
CA ALA A 42 0.96 -9.26 -2.74
C ALA A 42 1.76 -8.73 -1.54
N GLN A 43 2.92 -8.17 -1.83
CA GLN A 43 3.66 -7.25 -0.98
C GLN A 43 3.28 -5.83 -1.37
N LEU A 44 3.08 -4.97 -0.39
CA LEU A 44 2.61 -3.60 -0.58
C LEU A 44 3.53 -2.63 0.18
N GLU A 45 3.81 -1.50 -0.42
CA GLU A 45 4.58 -0.40 0.17
C GLU A 45 3.80 0.90 0.04
N PHE A 46 3.72 1.64 1.14
CA PHE A 46 3.22 3.01 1.17
C PHE A 46 4.41 3.92 1.42
N GLU A 47 4.80 4.67 0.40
CA GLU A 47 5.96 5.55 0.39
C GLU A 47 5.52 7.01 0.29
N LEU A 48 6.11 7.88 1.12
CA LEU A 48 5.83 9.31 1.09
C LEU A 48 7.07 10.08 0.63
N GLU A 49 7.02 10.56 -0.61
CA GLU A 49 8.10 11.34 -1.22
C GLU A 49 7.57 12.71 -1.63
N GLU A 50 8.20 13.78 -1.10
CA GLU A 50 7.89 15.19 -1.43
C GLU A 50 6.39 15.58 -1.39
N GLY A 51 5.62 14.94 -0.50
CA GLY A 51 4.18 15.21 -0.34
C GLY A 51 3.26 14.42 -1.28
N THR A 52 3.83 13.50 -2.06
CA THR A 52 3.12 12.51 -2.87
C THR A 52 3.21 11.15 -2.20
N LEU A 53 2.07 10.50 -2.02
CA LEU A 53 1.97 9.13 -1.56
C LEU A 53 2.00 8.18 -2.75
N TYR A 54 2.98 7.30 -2.77
CA TYR A 54 3.09 6.20 -3.71
C TYR A 54 2.63 4.91 -3.03
N ILE A 55 1.73 4.20 -3.69
CA ILE A 55 1.26 2.89 -3.26
C ILE A 55 1.82 1.91 -4.27
N ASN A 56 2.78 1.11 -3.83
CA ASN A 56 3.49 0.15 -4.66
C ASN A 56 3.03 -1.26 -4.32
N VAL A 57 3.02 -2.14 -5.32
CA VAL A 57 2.66 -3.55 -5.22
C VAL A 57 3.71 -4.43 -5.88
N LYS A 58 3.93 -5.61 -5.32
CA LYS A 58 4.78 -6.65 -5.89
C LYS A 58 4.20 -8.03 -5.59
N TYR A 59 4.12 -8.93 -6.56
CA TYR A 59 3.50 -10.24 -6.39
C TYR A 59 4.53 -11.35 -6.17
N GLU A 60 5.66 -11.31 -6.87
CA GLU A 60 6.78 -12.25 -6.66
C GLU A 60 8.01 -11.60 -6.01
N SER A 61 8.84 -12.37 -5.31
CA SER A 61 10.01 -11.79 -4.61
C SER A 61 11.02 -11.14 -5.54
N ASP A 62 11.16 -11.68 -6.74
CA ASP A 62 12.20 -11.35 -7.71
C ASP A 62 11.74 -10.33 -8.75
N GLU A 63 10.51 -9.84 -8.63
CA GLU A 63 9.96 -8.79 -9.48
C GLU A 63 10.30 -7.38 -8.98
N ASP A 64 10.22 -6.43 -9.90
CA ASP A 64 10.27 -5.01 -9.56
C ASP A 64 8.95 -4.56 -8.93
N TRP A 65 9.02 -3.53 -8.07
CA TRP A 65 7.83 -2.89 -7.54
C TRP A 65 7.07 -2.14 -8.66
N LEU A 66 5.77 -2.37 -8.72
CA LEU A 66 4.85 -1.67 -9.61
C LEU A 66 4.08 -0.61 -8.83
N ILE A 67 3.85 0.55 -9.44
CA ILE A 67 3.04 1.60 -8.81
C ILE A 67 1.57 1.28 -9.08
N LEU A 68 0.85 0.96 -7.99
CA LEU A 68 -0.59 0.76 -7.99
C LEU A 68 -1.30 2.11 -8.15
N GLU A 69 -0.93 3.09 -7.32
CA GLU A 69 -1.56 4.41 -7.31
C GLU A 69 -0.60 5.50 -6.83
N ARG A 70 -0.85 6.74 -7.28
CA ARG A 70 -0.15 7.94 -6.81
C ARG A 70 -1.18 8.95 -6.34
N LEU A 71 -1.11 9.34 -5.09
CA LEU A 71 -2.05 10.26 -4.46
C LEU A 71 -1.31 11.48 -3.91
N SER A 72 -1.90 12.66 -4.05
CA SER A 72 -1.44 13.79 -3.23
C SER A 72 -1.77 13.51 -1.76
N LEU A 73 -1.00 14.08 -0.82
CA LEU A 73 -1.36 14.00 0.60
C LEU A 73 -2.73 14.61 0.93
N GLU A 74 -3.24 15.51 0.09
CA GLU A 74 -4.57 16.09 0.24
C GLU A 74 -5.65 15.09 -0.15
N ASP A 75 -5.53 14.47 -1.32
CA ASP A 75 -6.46 13.44 -1.80
C ASP A 75 -6.48 12.24 -0.85
N TRP A 76 -5.30 11.81 -0.39
CA TRP A 76 -5.18 10.74 0.59
C TRP A 76 -5.93 11.03 1.88
N ARG A 77 -5.95 12.29 2.35
CA ARG A 77 -6.67 12.65 3.59
C ARG A 77 -8.18 12.65 3.39
N LEU A 78 -8.65 12.99 2.21
CA LEU A 78 -10.07 13.02 1.88
C LEU A 78 -10.67 11.63 1.64
N SER A 79 -9.83 10.64 1.31
CA SER A 79 -10.24 9.26 1.06
C SER A 79 -10.37 8.40 2.32
N GLN A 80 -10.01 8.90 3.50
CA GLN A 80 -10.06 8.16 4.79
C GLN A 80 -11.34 8.44 5.56
#